data_AF-A0A2M8AZP5-F1
#
_entry.id   AF-A0A2M8AZP5-F1
#
_cell.length_a   1.000
_cell.length_b   1.000
_cell.length_c   1.000
_cell.angle_alpha   90.00
_cell.angle_beta   90.00
_cell.angle_gamma   90.00
#
_symmetry.space_group_name_H-M   'P 1'
#
loop_
_entity.id
_entity.type
_entity.pdbx_description
1 polymer ?
#
loop_
_entity_poly.entity_id
_entity_poly.type
_entity_poly.pdbx_seq_one_letter_code
_entity_poly.pdbx_strand_id
1 'polypeptide(L)'
;AFPEDEKTLPLLADVMAGAAAKAKEAGICIIGGHTVKDKEPKFGLSVTGRVHPDRIWHNRGAKPGDAIVLTKPLGTGIAASAIKWGICPKETEEAVIASMGRLNANASKAGREVGISTATDVTGFGLIGHLLEVLEGSGLAAEIRHADVPVFPGVRELMRRKRVDSLAGVRRFPGLEWIHGAFGRPPVPGGTHRNMAHQLGRVRLPPMLPAEEAYLLSDPQTSGGLLMFVPEASADALCDALRVAGEGAWRIGRTLDAGDLAMQRITVI
;
A
#
# COMPACT_ATOMS: atom_id res chain seq x y z
N ALA A 1 20.77 4.56 -9.35
CA ALA A 1 21.03 5.52 -10.42
C ALA A 1 20.88 6.92 -9.85
N PHE A 2 21.88 7.80 -9.98
CA PHE A 2 21.91 9.08 -9.27
C PHE A 2 22.42 10.22 -10.17
N PRO A 3 21.95 11.46 -9.94
CA PRO A 3 22.55 12.66 -10.51
C PRO A 3 23.95 12.92 -9.94
N GLU A 4 24.81 13.56 -10.73
CA GLU A 4 26.14 14.02 -10.31
C GLU A 4 26.14 15.45 -9.77
N ASP A 5 24.97 16.05 -9.57
CA ASP A 5 24.89 17.43 -9.09
C ASP A 5 25.25 17.56 -7.61
N GLU A 6 25.83 18.70 -7.24
CA GLU A 6 26.33 18.97 -5.89
C GLU A 6 25.25 18.95 -4.80
N LYS A 7 23.96 19.09 -5.15
CA LYS A 7 22.87 19.09 -4.18
C LYS A 7 22.41 17.66 -3.85
N THR A 8 22.37 16.79 -4.85
CA THR A 8 21.83 15.43 -4.69
C THR A 8 22.89 14.43 -4.27
N LEU A 9 24.12 14.56 -4.78
CA LEU A 9 25.19 13.59 -4.52
C LEU A 9 25.53 13.41 -3.04
N PRO A 10 25.53 14.45 -2.17
CA PRO A 10 25.75 14.28 -0.74
C PRO A 10 24.71 13.37 -0.06
N LEU A 11 23.47 13.33 -0.55
CA LEU A 11 22.39 12.51 0.00
C LEU A 11 22.59 11.00 -0.26
N LEU A 12 23.47 10.64 -1.21
CA LEU A 12 23.73 9.23 -1.53
C LEU A 12 24.30 8.49 -0.32
N ALA A 13 25.16 9.13 0.47
CA ALA A 13 25.72 8.52 1.67
C ALA A 13 24.63 8.16 2.69
N ASP A 14 23.67 9.05 2.90
CA ASP A 14 22.54 8.82 3.81
C ASP A 14 21.61 7.72 3.31
N VAL A 15 21.33 7.69 2.00
CA VAL A 15 20.54 6.62 1.37
C VAL A 15 21.23 5.26 1.55
N MET A 16 22.55 5.20 1.34
CA MET A 16 23.33 3.97 1.55
C MET A 16 23.36 3.55 3.02
N ALA A 17 23.49 4.51 3.95
CA ALA A 17 23.45 4.23 5.38
C ALA A 17 22.09 3.67 5.81
N GLY A 18 20.99 4.26 5.33
CA GLY A 18 19.63 3.76 5.57
C GLY A 18 19.42 2.35 5.01
N ALA A 19 19.89 2.09 3.79
CA ALA A 19 19.84 0.77 3.17
C ALA A 19 20.63 -0.28 3.97
N ALA A 20 21.85 0.06 4.40
CA ALA A 20 22.68 -0.81 5.22
C ALA A 20 22.05 -1.11 6.58
N ALA A 21 21.47 -0.10 7.23
CA ALA A 21 20.75 -0.28 8.50
C ALA A 21 19.54 -1.23 8.34
N LYS A 22 18.75 -1.06 7.27
CA LYS A 22 17.59 -1.91 7.01
C LYS A 22 17.98 -3.34 6.60
N ALA A 23 19.06 -3.49 5.84
CA ALA A 23 19.64 -4.80 5.51
C ALA A 23 20.08 -5.55 6.79
N LYS A 24 20.76 -4.85 7.70
CA LYS A 24 21.16 -5.40 9.00
C LYS A 24 19.95 -5.84 9.83
N GLU A 25 18.90 -5.03 9.91
CA GLU A 25 17.64 -5.39 10.60
C GLU A 25 16.98 -6.64 9.99
N ALA A 26 17.01 -6.76 8.67
CA ALA A 26 16.49 -7.93 7.96
C ALA A 26 17.40 -9.18 8.07
N GLY A 27 18.57 -9.05 8.70
CA GLY A 27 19.55 -10.12 8.80
C GLY A 27 20.21 -10.48 7.46
N ILE A 28 20.29 -9.54 6.52
CA ILE A 28 20.88 -9.74 5.19
C ILE A 28 22.16 -8.91 5.02
N CYS A 29 23.10 -9.41 4.21
CA CYS A 29 24.32 -8.71 3.84
C CYS A 29 24.17 -8.04 2.46
N ILE A 30 24.66 -6.80 2.32
CA ILE A 30 24.83 -6.15 1.01
C ILE A 30 26.20 -6.57 0.47
N ILE A 31 26.23 -7.36 -0.59
CA ILE A 31 27.46 -7.96 -1.15
C ILE A 31 28.04 -7.19 -2.36
N GLY A 32 27.43 -6.07 -2.73
CA GLY A 32 27.84 -5.25 -3.85
C GLY A 32 26.71 -4.36 -4.35
N GLY A 33 26.92 -3.73 -5.50
CA GLY A 33 25.93 -2.87 -6.15
C GLY A 33 26.42 -2.36 -7.50
N HIS A 34 25.51 -1.74 -8.25
CA HIS A 34 25.84 -1.08 -9.52
C HIS A 34 25.24 0.32 -9.53
N THR A 35 26.02 1.29 -10.01
CA THR A 35 25.62 2.69 -10.06
C THR A 35 25.64 3.17 -11.50
N VAL A 36 24.58 3.86 -11.90
CA VAL A 36 24.40 4.45 -13.23
C VAL A 36 24.08 5.94 -13.05
N LYS A 37 24.56 6.78 -13.96
CA LYS A 37 24.21 8.21 -14.00
C LYS A 37 22.78 8.37 -14.51
N ASP A 38 21.97 9.16 -13.82
CA ASP A 38 20.57 9.44 -14.19
C ASP A 38 20.19 10.86 -13.77
N LYS A 39 19.23 11.47 -14.46
CA LYS A 39 18.73 12.81 -14.11
C LYS A 39 17.89 12.80 -12.84
N GLU A 40 17.28 11.67 -12.50
CA GLU A 40 16.46 11.51 -11.31
C GLU A 40 17.04 10.45 -10.38
N PRO A 41 17.11 10.71 -9.06
CA PRO A 41 17.62 9.73 -8.10
C PRO A 41 16.68 8.52 -8.01
N LYS A 42 17.25 7.34 -8.22
CA LYS A 42 16.57 6.04 -8.11
C LYS A 42 17.45 5.08 -7.31
N PHE A 43 16.90 4.48 -6.26
CA PHE A 43 17.59 3.51 -5.42
C PHE A 43 16.74 2.25 -5.24
N GLY A 44 17.40 1.10 -5.15
CA GLY A 44 16.75 -0.19 -4.95
C GLY A 44 17.77 -1.29 -4.70
N LEU A 45 17.29 -2.46 -4.29
CA LEU A 45 18.10 -3.64 -4.02
C LEU A 45 17.62 -4.80 -4.90
N SER A 46 18.56 -5.63 -5.36
CA SER A 46 18.26 -6.97 -5.87
C SER A 46 18.47 -7.96 -4.72
N VAL A 47 17.43 -8.71 -4.34
CA VAL A 47 17.43 -9.54 -3.13
C VAL A 47 17.28 -11.00 -3.53
N THR A 48 18.11 -11.87 -2.95
CA THR A 48 17.99 -13.33 -3.09
C THR A 48 17.65 -13.94 -1.75
N GLY A 49 16.61 -14.79 -1.73
CA GLY A 49 16.15 -15.51 -0.55
C GLY A 49 16.00 -17.01 -0.81
N ARG A 50 15.79 -17.78 0.26
CA ARG A 50 15.51 -19.23 0.19
C ARG A 50 14.23 -19.55 0.94
N VAL A 51 13.46 -20.48 0.40
CA VAL A 51 12.24 -20.99 1.01
C VAL A 51 12.11 -22.46 0.66
N HIS A 52 11.60 -23.27 1.60
CA HIS A 52 11.28 -24.66 1.32
C HIS A 52 10.17 -24.71 0.26
N PRO A 53 10.24 -25.57 -0.78
CA PRO A 53 9.25 -25.60 -1.87
C PRO A 53 7.80 -25.70 -1.37
N ASP A 54 7.55 -26.56 -0.38
CA ASP A 54 6.21 -26.74 0.21
C ASP A 54 5.73 -25.58 1.10
N ARG A 55 6.56 -24.54 1.29
CA ARG A 55 6.26 -23.36 2.12
C ARG A 55 6.25 -22.07 1.30
N ILE A 56 6.14 -22.18 -0.02
CA ILE A 56 5.98 -21.04 -0.93
C ILE A 56 4.53 -20.60 -0.91
N TRP A 57 4.28 -19.33 -0.54
CA TRP A 57 3.03 -18.67 -0.87
C TRP A 57 3.13 -18.13 -2.29
N HIS A 58 2.15 -18.48 -3.12
CA HIS A 58 2.03 -17.94 -4.47
C HIS A 58 1.01 -16.81 -4.48
N ASN A 59 1.00 -15.96 -5.52
CA ASN A 59 -0.10 -15.00 -5.72
C ASN A 59 -1.40 -15.69 -6.22
N ARG A 60 -1.71 -16.85 -5.65
CA ARG A 60 -2.86 -17.73 -5.86
C ARG A 60 -2.95 -18.73 -4.71
N GLY A 61 -4.06 -19.46 -4.62
CA GLY A 61 -4.27 -20.49 -3.59
C GLY A 61 -5.06 -20.00 -2.38
N ALA A 62 -5.71 -18.83 -2.49
CA ALA A 62 -6.81 -18.51 -1.60
C ALA A 62 -7.95 -19.52 -1.82
N LYS A 63 -8.72 -19.77 -0.76
CA LYS A 63 -9.86 -20.71 -0.79
C LYS A 63 -11.17 -19.93 -0.63
N PRO A 64 -12.31 -20.44 -1.12
CA PRO A 64 -13.61 -19.86 -0.81
C PRO A 64 -13.83 -19.74 0.70
N GLY A 65 -14.31 -18.57 1.16
CA GLY A 65 -14.57 -18.31 2.58
C GLY A 65 -13.34 -17.97 3.42
N ASP A 66 -12.15 -17.83 2.83
CA ASP A 66 -10.99 -17.28 3.54
C ASP A 66 -11.28 -15.84 3.99
N ALA A 67 -10.94 -15.53 5.24
CA ALA A 67 -10.85 -14.16 5.71
C ALA A 67 -9.65 -13.47 5.06
N ILE A 68 -9.82 -12.18 4.75
CA ILE A 68 -8.78 -11.34 4.16
C ILE A 68 -8.26 -10.40 5.24
N VAL A 69 -6.97 -10.49 5.56
CA VAL A 69 -6.32 -9.71 6.62
C VAL A 69 -5.23 -8.82 6.02
N LEU A 70 -5.28 -7.52 6.35
CA LEU A 70 -4.26 -6.54 5.98
C LEU A 70 -3.39 -6.20 7.20
N THR A 71 -2.09 -6.00 6.98
CA THR A 71 -1.10 -5.81 8.07
C THR A 71 -0.54 -4.40 8.21
N LYS A 72 -0.77 -3.53 7.22
CA LYS A 72 -0.44 -2.09 7.31
C LYS A 72 -1.60 -1.23 6.78
N PRO A 73 -1.79 -0.01 7.32
CA PRO A 73 -2.77 0.93 6.79
C PRO A 73 -2.49 1.35 5.35
N LEU A 74 -3.54 1.78 4.64
CA LEU A 74 -3.45 2.38 3.30
C LEU A 74 -3.24 3.90 3.36
N GLY A 75 -2.76 4.47 2.26
CA GLY A 75 -2.72 5.91 2.02
C GLY A 75 -1.32 6.49 1.84
N THR A 76 -0.29 5.67 1.68
CA THR A 76 1.10 6.16 1.53
C THR A 76 1.30 6.98 0.25
N GLY A 77 0.60 6.68 -0.85
CA GLY A 77 0.70 7.43 -2.10
C GLY A 77 0.10 8.83 -2.00
N ILE A 78 -1.07 8.93 -1.35
CA ILE A 78 -1.72 10.20 -1.01
C ILE A 78 -0.85 11.01 -0.04
N ALA A 79 -0.35 10.39 1.03
CA ALA A 79 0.52 11.07 2.00
C ALA A 79 1.83 11.56 1.35
N ALA A 80 2.48 10.74 0.52
CA ALA A 80 3.68 11.14 -0.23
C ALA A 80 3.40 12.32 -1.16
N SER A 81 2.22 12.38 -1.78
CA SER A 81 1.81 13.51 -2.60
C SER A 81 1.59 14.77 -1.75
N ALA A 82 0.96 14.62 -0.57
CA ALA A 82 0.77 15.72 0.38
C ALA A 82 2.10 16.24 0.96
N ILE A 83 3.09 15.37 1.21
CA ILE A 83 4.45 15.74 1.65
C ILE A 83 5.12 16.59 0.56
N LYS A 84 5.08 16.14 -0.70
CA LYS A 84 5.60 16.90 -1.84
C LYS A 84 4.93 18.28 -1.98
N TRP A 85 3.67 18.39 -1.58
CA TRP A 85 2.92 19.64 -1.63
C TRP A 85 3.13 20.52 -0.39
N GLY A 86 3.77 20.01 0.66
CA GLY A 86 3.98 20.71 1.93
C GLY A 86 2.70 20.91 2.75
N ILE A 87 1.71 20.02 2.59
CA ILE A 87 0.41 20.09 3.30
C ILE A 87 0.14 18.89 4.20
N CYS A 88 1.05 17.92 4.23
CA CYS A 88 0.94 16.74 5.09
C CYS A 88 1.10 17.16 6.56
N PRO A 89 0.15 16.80 7.46
CA PRO A 89 0.37 16.93 8.89
C PRO A 89 1.60 16.13 9.32
N LYS A 90 2.35 16.66 10.28
CA LYS A 90 3.59 16.04 10.76
C LYS A 90 3.33 14.66 11.35
N GLU A 91 2.23 14.49 12.08
CA GLU A 91 1.83 13.20 12.66
C GLU A 91 1.54 12.16 11.56
N THR A 92 0.91 12.58 10.46
CA THR A 92 0.66 11.71 9.30
C THR A 92 1.96 11.33 8.62
N GLU A 93 2.85 12.30 8.38
CA GLU A 93 4.16 12.08 7.76
C GLU A 93 5.02 11.09 8.56
N GLU A 94 5.13 11.30 9.87
CA GLU A 94 5.86 10.39 10.77
C GLU A 94 5.27 8.98 10.78
N ALA A 95 3.94 8.86 10.84
CA ALA A 95 3.25 7.56 10.82
C ALA A 95 3.47 6.79 9.52
N VAL A 96 3.39 7.46 8.36
CA VAL A 96 3.63 6.79 7.06
C VAL A 96 5.09 6.41 6.89
N ILE A 97 6.04 7.28 7.27
CA ILE A 97 7.48 6.97 7.18
C ILE A 97 7.83 5.79 8.10
N ALA A 98 7.34 5.79 9.34
CA ALA A 98 7.57 4.70 10.28
C ALA A 98 7.00 3.36 9.75
N SER A 99 5.81 3.39 9.16
CA SER A 99 5.20 2.19 8.58
C SER A 99 5.92 1.69 7.33
N MET A 100 6.31 2.59 6.41
CA MET A 100 7.09 2.23 5.22
C MET A 100 8.48 1.68 5.58
N GLY A 101 9.06 2.16 6.68
CA GLY A 101 10.34 1.69 7.19
C GLY A 101 10.27 0.31 7.87
N ARG A 102 9.10 -0.19 8.26
CA ARG A 102 8.97 -1.48 8.96
C ARG A 102 9.05 -2.67 7.99
N LEU A 103 9.83 -3.69 8.34
CA LEU A 103 9.88 -4.95 7.61
C LEU A 103 8.58 -5.76 7.78
N ASN A 104 8.14 -6.46 6.73
CA ASN A 104 7.04 -7.44 6.81
C ASN A 104 7.48 -8.80 7.43
N ALA A 105 8.65 -8.84 8.08
CA ALA A 105 9.26 -10.08 8.55
C ALA A 105 8.45 -10.77 9.66
N ASN A 106 7.96 -9.98 10.64
CA ASN A 106 7.17 -10.50 11.74
C ASN A 106 5.78 -10.93 11.26
N ALA A 107 5.15 -10.14 10.39
CA ALA A 107 3.90 -10.53 9.72
C ALA A 107 4.04 -11.86 8.98
N SER A 108 5.11 -12.05 8.19
CA SER A 108 5.36 -13.31 7.49
C SER A 108 5.54 -14.50 8.44
N LYS A 109 6.23 -14.33 9.57
CA LYS A 109 6.39 -15.39 10.58
C LYS A 109 5.04 -15.77 11.21
N ALA A 110 4.27 -14.79 11.66
CA ALA A 110 2.94 -15.01 12.23
C ALA A 110 2.01 -15.76 11.26
N GLY A 111 1.97 -15.34 9.99
CA GLY A 111 1.18 -16.02 8.96
C GLY A 111 1.62 -17.47 8.72
N ARG A 112 2.92 -17.77 8.82
CA ARG A 112 3.45 -19.14 8.71
C ARG A 112 3.09 -20.03 9.88
N GLU A 113 3.09 -19.48 11.10
CA GLU A 113 2.77 -20.22 12.32
C GLU A 113 1.30 -20.61 12.37
N VAL A 114 0.42 -19.72 11.91
CA VAL A 114 -1.04 -19.94 11.91
C VAL A 114 -1.50 -20.82 10.74
N GLY A 115 -0.73 -20.87 9.65
CA GLY A 115 -1.06 -21.66 8.47
C GLY A 115 -2.09 -20.98 7.57
N ILE A 116 -1.79 -19.76 7.12
CA ILE A 116 -2.60 -19.06 6.12
C ILE A 116 -2.64 -19.82 4.79
N SER A 117 -3.70 -19.62 4.01
CA SER A 117 -3.86 -20.20 2.66
C SER A 117 -2.85 -19.60 1.68
N THR A 118 -2.76 -18.27 1.63
CA THR A 118 -1.76 -17.56 0.83
C THR A 118 -1.59 -16.11 1.27
N ALA A 119 -0.61 -15.40 0.70
CA ALA A 119 -0.44 -13.96 0.87
C ALA A 119 0.24 -13.30 -0.34
N THR A 120 0.03 -11.99 -0.47
CA THR A 120 0.78 -11.08 -1.34
C THR A 120 1.11 -9.79 -0.56
N ASP A 121 1.94 -8.92 -1.09
CA ASP A 121 2.19 -7.59 -0.54
C ASP A 121 1.44 -6.49 -1.32
N VAL A 122 0.87 -5.52 -0.60
CA VAL A 122 0.18 -4.39 -1.24
C VAL A 122 1.19 -3.32 -1.61
N THR A 123 1.44 -3.15 -2.90
CA THR A 123 2.40 -2.17 -3.43
C THR A 123 1.79 -1.22 -4.47
N GLY A 124 2.45 -1.01 -5.62
CA GLY A 124 2.15 0.05 -6.59
C GLY A 124 0.76 -0.03 -7.23
N PHE A 125 0.15 -1.22 -7.28
CA PHE A 125 -1.20 -1.44 -7.83
C PHE A 125 -2.34 -1.15 -6.83
N GLY A 126 -2.00 -0.80 -5.59
CA GLY A 126 -2.96 -0.59 -4.52
C GLY A 126 -3.62 -1.89 -4.04
N LEU A 127 -4.49 -1.78 -3.04
CA LEU A 127 -5.15 -2.94 -2.44
C LEU A 127 -5.96 -3.73 -3.46
N ILE A 128 -6.77 -3.03 -4.26
CA ILE A 128 -7.64 -3.65 -5.26
C ILE A 128 -6.83 -4.39 -6.32
N GLY A 129 -5.74 -3.81 -6.82
CA GLY A 129 -4.93 -4.44 -7.86
C GLY A 129 -4.33 -5.76 -7.40
N HIS A 130 -3.71 -5.76 -6.22
CA HIS A 130 -3.12 -6.96 -5.64
C HIS A 130 -4.16 -8.02 -5.23
N LEU A 131 -5.32 -7.59 -4.74
CA LEU A 131 -6.43 -8.49 -4.45
C LEU A 131 -6.95 -9.15 -5.75
N LEU A 132 -7.13 -8.38 -6.83
CA LEU A 132 -7.56 -8.92 -8.12
C LEU A 132 -6.61 -10.01 -8.64
N GLU A 133 -5.29 -9.82 -8.53
CA GLU A 133 -4.30 -10.83 -8.94
C GLU A 133 -4.51 -12.17 -8.21
N VAL A 134 -4.68 -12.12 -6.88
CA VAL A 134 -4.89 -13.34 -6.08
C VAL A 134 -6.23 -14.00 -6.40
N LEU A 135 -7.29 -13.20 -6.59
CA LEU A 135 -8.62 -13.69 -6.92
C LEU A 135 -8.65 -14.34 -8.31
N GLU A 136 -7.99 -13.75 -9.29
CA GLU A 136 -7.86 -14.32 -10.64
C GLU A 136 -7.05 -15.61 -10.63
N GLY A 137 -5.90 -15.59 -9.95
CA GLY A 137 -5.05 -16.77 -9.81
C GLY A 137 -5.72 -17.92 -9.06
N SER A 138 -6.73 -17.62 -8.22
CA SER A 138 -7.47 -18.61 -7.43
C SER A 138 -8.86 -18.93 -7.99
N GLY A 139 -9.34 -18.24 -9.02
CA GLY A 139 -10.69 -18.42 -9.56
C GLY A 139 -11.81 -17.98 -8.61
N LEU A 140 -11.57 -16.97 -7.76
CA LEU A 140 -12.49 -16.52 -6.71
C LEU A 140 -13.01 -15.09 -6.93
N ALA A 141 -13.99 -14.71 -6.12
CA ALA A 141 -14.42 -13.34 -5.89
C ALA A 141 -14.13 -12.94 -4.43
N ALA A 142 -14.36 -11.69 -4.06
CA ALA A 142 -14.27 -11.22 -2.68
C ALA A 142 -15.28 -10.11 -2.37
N GLU A 143 -15.65 -10.04 -1.09
CA GLU A 143 -16.30 -8.89 -0.47
C GLU A 143 -15.27 -8.15 0.39
N ILE A 144 -15.15 -6.84 0.19
CA ILE A 144 -14.29 -5.97 1.00
C ILE A 144 -15.15 -4.96 1.73
N ARG A 145 -15.07 -4.96 3.07
CA ARG A 145 -15.74 -3.96 3.89
C ARG A 145 -14.88 -2.71 3.97
N HIS A 146 -15.27 -1.65 3.26
CA HIS A 146 -14.43 -0.46 3.15
C HIS A 146 -14.21 0.22 4.52
N ALA A 147 -15.20 0.13 5.42
CA ALA A 147 -15.12 0.67 6.77
C ALA A 147 -14.05 -0.02 7.66
N ASP A 148 -13.74 -1.29 7.39
CA ASP A 148 -12.74 -2.06 8.13
C ASP A 148 -11.33 -1.89 7.56
N VAL A 149 -11.20 -1.27 6.38
CA VAL A 149 -9.90 -1.03 5.75
C VAL A 149 -9.15 0.05 6.53
N PRO A 150 -7.97 -0.27 7.09
CA PRO A 150 -7.18 0.66 7.88
C PRO A 150 -6.57 1.75 7.00
N VAL A 151 -6.57 2.97 7.51
CA VAL A 151 -6.05 4.16 6.80
C VAL A 151 -5.18 4.96 7.75
N PHE A 152 -4.08 5.51 7.25
CA PHE A 152 -3.24 6.37 8.07
C PHE A 152 -4.01 7.60 8.60
N PRO A 153 -3.71 8.05 9.84
CA PRO A 153 -4.30 9.26 10.40
C PRO A 153 -4.15 10.45 9.45
N GLY A 154 -5.19 11.27 9.31
CA GLY A 154 -5.17 12.47 8.48
C GLY A 154 -5.26 12.26 6.96
N VAL A 155 -5.06 11.05 6.43
CA VAL A 155 -5.15 10.79 4.97
C VAL A 155 -6.55 11.08 4.42
N ARG A 156 -7.61 10.62 5.09
CA ARG A 156 -8.99 10.94 4.67
C ARG A 156 -9.27 12.44 4.64
N GLU A 157 -8.67 13.21 5.54
CA GLU A 157 -8.82 14.66 5.54
C GLU A 157 -8.00 15.32 4.43
N LEU A 158 -6.77 14.85 4.18
CA LEU A 158 -5.94 15.31 3.06
C LEU A 158 -6.66 15.18 1.73
N MET A 159 -7.42 14.11 1.51
CA MET A 159 -8.22 13.90 0.30
C MET A 159 -9.37 14.89 0.13
N ARG A 160 -9.79 15.58 1.19
CA ARG A 160 -10.79 16.67 1.11
C ARG A 160 -10.14 18.02 0.82
N ARG A 161 -8.83 18.16 1.05
CA ARG A 161 -8.08 19.40 0.81
C ARG A 161 -7.74 19.51 -0.67
N LYS A 162 -8.26 20.56 -1.32
CA LYS A 162 -8.02 20.83 -2.74
C LYS A 162 -6.94 21.89 -2.90
N ARG A 163 -6.09 21.73 -3.92
CA ARG A 163 -5.07 22.72 -4.29
C ARG A 163 -4.93 22.85 -5.80
N VAL A 164 -4.70 24.08 -6.25
CA VAL A 164 -4.36 24.39 -7.64
C VAL A 164 -2.84 24.35 -7.77
N ASP A 165 -2.31 23.44 -8.59
CA ASP A 165 -0.86 23.23 -8.70
C ASP A 165 -0.09 24.50 -9.11
N SER A 166 -0.64 25.28 -10.06
CA SER A 166 -0.01 26.52 -10.54
C SER A 166 0.12 27.59 -9.47
N LEU A 167 -0.61 27.45 -8.36
CA LEU A 167 -0.61 28.38 -7.24
C LEU A 167 0.07 27.79 -6.00
N ALA A 168 0.73 26.63 -6.12
CA ALA A 168 1.37 25.96 -4.99
C ALA A 168 2.55 26.74 -4.35
N GLY A 169 3.14 27.70 -5.06
CA GLY A 169 4.16 28.60 -4.52
C GLY A 169 3.60 29.86 -3.84
N VAL A 170 2.30 30.16 -3.97
CA VAL A 170 1.71 31.42 -3.53
C VAL A 170 1.24 31.29 -2.09
N ARG A 171 1.91 31.98 -1.14
CA ARG A 171 1.64 31.84 0.30
C ARG A 171 0.50 32.72 0.85
N ARG A 172 0.13 33.81 0.17
CA ARG A 172 -0.92 34.74 0.66
C ARG A 172 -1.46 35.59 -0.49
N PHE A 173 -2.69 35.31 -0.91
CA PHE A 173 -3.47 36.17 -1.80
C PHE A 173 -4.95 36.15 -1.33
N PRO A 174 -5.65 37.30 -1.26
CA PRO A 174 -7.07 37.32 -0.90
C PRO A 174 -7.89 36.41 -1.83
N GLY A 175 -8.67 35.49 -1.25
CA GLY A 175 -9.46 34.53 -2.04
C GLY A 175 -8.69 33.30 -2.54
N LEU A 176 -7.41 33.12 -2.18
CA LEU A 176 -6.64 31.93 -2.55
C LEU A 176 -7.28 30.62 -2.04
N GLU A 177 -7.82 30.62 -0.82
CA GLU A 177 -8.54 29.47 -0.27
C GLU A 177 -9.79 29.13 -1.10
N TRP A 178 -10.52 30.16 -1.56
CA TRP A 178 -11.66 29.98 -2.45
C TRP A 178 -11.21 29.39 -3.80
N ILE A 179 -10.12 29.90 -4.40
CA ILE A 179 -9.57 29.37 -5.66
C ILE A 179 -9.14 27.90 -5.49
N HIS A 180 -8.45 27.58 -4.41
CA HIS A 180 -8.05 26.22 -4.08
C HIS A 180 -9.25 25.29 -3.86
N GLY A 181 -10.29 25.75 -3.18
CA GLY A 181 -11.52 24.97 -3.00
C GLY A 181 -12.30 24.77 -4.31
N ALA A 182 -12.43 25.81 -5.12
CA ALA A 182 -13.23 25.82 -6.35
C ALA A 182 -12.55 25.10 -7.52
N PHE A 183 -11.23 25.28 -7.69
CA PHE A 183 -10.49 24.80 -8.87
C PHE A 183 -9.37 23.83 -8.53
N GLY A 184 -9.11 23.58 -7.25
CA GLY A 184 -8.05 22.68 -6.84
C GLY A 184 -8.44 21.22 -6.93
N ARG A 185 -7.43 20.37 -6.83
CA ARG A 185 -7.57 18.91 -6.76
C ARG A 185 -6.95 18.38 -5.46
N PRO A 186 -7.41 17.22 -4.97
CA PRO A 186 -6.78 16.59 -3.82
C PRO A 186 -5.38 16.06 -4.16
N PRO A 187 -4.54 15.78 -3.14
CA PRO A 187 -3.20 15.18 -3.31
C PRO A 187 -3.29 13.69 -3.68
N VAL A 188 -4.08 13.35 -4.70
CA VAL A 188 -4.19 11.99 -5.23
C VAL A 188 -3.11 11.79 -6.30
N PRO A 189 -2.22 10.80 -6.16
CA PRO A 189 -1.16 10.61 -7.14
C PRO A 189 -1.70 10.10 -8.48
N GLY A 190 -1.01 10.43 -9.56
CA GLY A 190 -1.36 9.92 -10.90
C GLY A 190 -1.41 8.39 -11.00
N GLY A 191 -0.67 7.68 -10.13
CA GLY A 191 -0.72 6.22 -10.03
C GLY A 191 -2.10 5.69 -9.60
N THR A 192 -2.80 6.39 -8.70
CA THR A 192 -4.15 6.03 -8.27
C THR A 192 -5.13 6.06 -9.43
N HIS A 193 -5.08 7.12 -10.25
CA HIS A 193 -5.93 7.25 -11.43
C HIS A 193 -5.67 6.13 -12.45
N ARG A 194 -4.41 5.75 -12.66
CA ARG A 194 -4.06 4.61 -13.53
C ARG A 194 -4.57 3.28 -12.97
N ASN A 195 -4.40 3.06 -11.67
CA ASN A 195 -4.90 1.87 -11.00
C ASN A 195 -6.43 1.76 -11.15
N MET A 196 -7.17 2.84 -10.89
CA MET A 196 -8.62 2.85 -11.08
C MET A 196 -9.04 2.55 -12.52
N ALA A 197 -8.37 3.13 -13.51
CA ALA A 197 -8.66 2.86 -14.91
C ALA A 197 -8.51 1.37 -15.26
N HIS A 198 -7.49 0.70 -14.71
CA HIS A 198 -7.26 -0.73 -14.89
C HIS A 198 -8.26 -1.62 -14.13
N GLN A 199 -8.85 -1.10 -13.06
CA GLN A 199 -9.80 -1.80 -12.19
C GLN A 199 -11.26 -1.63 -12.64
N LEU A 200 -11.51 -0.70 -13.57
CA LEU A 200 -12.85 -0.40 -14.08
C LEU A 200 -13.51 -1.65 -14.66
N GLY A 201 -14.77 -1.88 -14.31
CA GLY A 201 -15.54 -3.05 -14.75
C GLY A 201 -15.23 -4.34 -14.00
N ARG A 202 -14.16 -4.38 -13.19
CA ARG A 202 -13.74 -5.54 -12.39
C ARG A 202 -14.13 -5.44 -10.91
N VAL A 203 -14.50 -4.23 -10.48
CA VAL A 203 -14.89 -3.91 -9.10
C VAL A 203 -16.28 -3.32 -9.11
N ARG A 204 -17.14 -3.88 -8.25
CA ARG A 204 -18.45 -3.33 -7.93
C ARG A 204 -18.32 -2.42 -6.72
N LEU A 205 -18.51 -1.13 -6.92
CA LEU A 205 -18.56 -0.12 -5.87
C LEU A 205 -20.03 0.17 -5.50
N PRO A 206 -20.36 0.39 -4.21
CA PRO A 206 -21.68 0.84 -3.82
C PRO A 206 -22.00 2.19 -4.46
N PRO A 207 -23.25 2.45 -4.93
CA PRO A 207 -23.61 3.73 -5.55
C PRO A 207 -23.35 4.96 -4.67
N MET A 208 -23.40 4.79 -3.35
CA MET A 208 -23.20 5.84 -2.35
C MET A 208 -21.78 5.88 -1.79
N LEU A 209 -20.84 5.07 -2.32
CA LEU A 209 -19.46 5.10 -1.85
C LEU A 209 -18.82 6.44 -2.21
N PRO A 210 -18.23 7.18 -1.25
CA PRO A 210 -17.48 8.38 -1.54
C PRO A 210 -16.36 8.08 -2.54
N ALA A 211 -16.16 8.96 -3.53
CA ALA A 211 -15.12 8.79 -4.54
C ALA A 211 -13.72 8.67 -3.91
N GLU A 212 -13.51 9.32 -2.76
CA GLU A 212 -12.30 9.25 -1.96
C GLU A 212 -12.00 7.83 -1.47
N GLU A 213 -13.01 7.06 -1.09
CA GLU A 213 -12.80 5.67 -0.65
C GLU A 213 -12.38 4.80 -1.84
N ALA A 214 -12.94 5.03 -3.04
CA ALA A 214 -12.47 4.34 -4.24
C ALA A 214 -11.01 4.70 -4.58
N TYR A 215 -10.63 5.97 -4.50
CA TYR A 215 -9.23 6.41 -4.69
C TYR A 215 -8.29 5.76 -3.67
N LEU A 216 -8.71 5.67 -2.41
CA LEU A 216 -7.91 5.10 -1.34
C LEU A 216 -7.62 3.61 -1.56
N LEU A 217 -8.64 2.83 -1.96
CA LEU A 217 -8.48 1.40 -2.24
C LEU A 217 -7.57 1.13 -3.46
N SER A 218 -7.48 2.09 -4.37
CA SER A 218 -6.62 2.06 -5.56
C SER A 218 -5.28 2.79 -5.38
N ASP A 219 -5.02 3.39 -4.22
CA ASP A 219 -3.83 4.20 -3.98
C ASP A 219 -2.56 3.31 -4.02
N PRO A 220 -1.53 3.67 -4.80
CA PRO A 220 -0.24 2.98 -4.77
C PRO A 220 0.35 3.00 -3.37
N GLN A 221 0.71 1.82 -2.86
CA GLN A 221 1.38 1.70 -1.57
C GLN A 221 2.89 1.54 -1.77
N THR A 222 3.68 2.39 -1.13
CA THR A 222 5.14 2.19 -1.05
C THR A 222 5.43 1.38 0.21
N SER A 223 6.13 0.24 0.09
CA SER A 223 6.45 -0.64 1.24
C SER A 223 5.21 -0.99 2.10
N GLY A 224 4.11 -1.33 1.44
CA GLY A 224 2.85 -1.67 2.11
C GLY A 224 2.91 -2.99 2.86
N GLY A 225 1.80 -3.33 3.49
CA GLY A 225 1.68 -4.54 4.30
C GLY A 225 1.46 -5.79 3.45
N LEU A 226 1.56 -6.94 4.09
CA LEU A 226 1.02 -8.19 3.58
C LEU A 226 -0.51 -8.17 3.61
N LEU A 227 -1.10 -8.68 2.53
CA LEU A 227 -2.48 -9.07 2.36
C LEU A 227 -2.55 -10.59 2.47
N MET A 228 -3.12 -11.10 3.55
CA MET A 228 -3.16 -12.52 3.88
C MET A 228 -4.56 -13.09 3.73
N PHE A 229 -4.64 -14.33 3.25
CA PHE A 229 -5.86 -15.11 3.09
C PHE A 229 -5.78 -16.29 4.03
N VAL A 230 -6.70 -16.40 4.96
CA VAL A 230 -6.67 -17.39 6.03
C VAL A 230 -8.04 -18.04 6.19
N PRO A 231 -8.12 -19.35 6.47
CA PRO A 231 -9.41 -19.98 6.78
C PRO A 231 -10.13 -19.20 7.87
N GLU A 232 -11.43 -18.95 7.71
CA GLU A 232 -12.24 -18.15 8.65
C GLU A 232 -12.06 -18.59 10.12
N ALA A 233 -11.99 -19.89 10.37
CA ALA A 233 -11.77 -20.47 11.70
C ALA A 233 -10.43 -20.08 12.36
N SER A 234 -9.43 -19.68 11.56
CA SER A 234 -8.09 -19.27 12.01
C SER A 234 -7.89 -17.75 11.93
N ALA A 235 -8.89 -16.98 11.52
CA ALA A 235 -8.76 -15.55 11.30
C ALA A 235 -8.43 -14.77 12.59
N ASP A 236 -9.07 -15.13 13.70
CA ASP A 236 -8.83 -14.47 14.99
C ASP A 236 -7.45 -14.84 15.54
N ALA A 237 -7.06 -16.11 15.44
CA ALA A 237 -5.73 -16.58 15.80
C ALA A 237 -4.62 -15.86 15.00
N LEU A 238 -4.85 -15.62 13.70
CA LEU A 238 -3.93 -14.81 12.88
C LEU A 238 -3.83 -13.37 13.39
N CYS A 239 -4.97 -12.73 13.66
CA CYS A 239 -4.98 -11.36 14.13
C CYS A 239 -4.26 -11.21 15.48
N ASP A 240 -4.44 -12.17 16.38
CA ASP A 240 -3.77 -12.17 17.68
C ASP A 240 -2.27 -12.42 17.54
N ALA A 241 -1.85 -13.38 16.72
CA ALA A 241 -0.44 -13.62 16.43
C ALA A 241 0.25 -12.39 15.83
N LEU A 242 -0.42 -11.68 14.91
CA LEU A 242 0.08 -10.44 14.33
C LEU A 242 0.25 -9.34 15.39
N ARG A 243 -0.75 -9.13 16.25
CA ARG A 243 -0.70 -8.12 17.32
C ARG A 243 0.40 -8.43 18.33
N VAL A 244 0.54 -9.69 18.74
CA VAL A 244 1.63 -10.15 19.63
C VAL A 244 3.00 -9.91 18.99
N ALA A 245 3.11 -10.07 17.67
CA ALA A 245 4.33 -9.80 16.93
C ALA A 245 4.60 -8.29 16.65
N GLY A 246 3.74 -7.41 17.17
CA GLY A 246 3.85 -5.96 17.01
C GLY A 246 3.38 -5.43 15.65
N GLU A 247 2.60 -6.23 14.92
CA GLU A 247 2.06 -5.87 13.61
C GLU A 247 0.61 -5.40 13.68
N GLY A 248 0.19 -4.69 12.64
CA GLY A 248 -1.21 -4.38 12.44
C GLY A 248 -1.99 -5.61 11.98
N ALA A 249 -3.27 -5.67 12.33
CA ALA A 249 -4.15 -6.78 11.95
C ALA A 249 -5.59 -6.28 11.76
N TRP A 250 -6.02 -6.20 10.52
CA TRP A 250 -7.36 -5.78 10.14
C TRP A 250 -7.99 -6.80 9.21
N ARG A 251 -9.11 -7.40 9.65
CA ARG A 251 -9.96 -8.22 8.81
C ARG A 251 -10.77 -7.27 7.92
N ILE A 252 -10.45 -7.25 6.63
CA ILE A 252 -11.03 -6.28 5.69
C ILE A 252 -12.10 -6.88 4.79
N GLY A 253 -12.31 -8.19 4.86
CA GLY A 253 -13.24 -8.87 3.97
C GLY A 253 -13.05 -10.38 3.97
N ARG A 254 -13.63 -11.02 2.95
CA ARG A 254 -13.56 -12.47 2.74
C ARG A 254 -13.62 -12.82 1.26
N THR A 255 -13.07 -13.96 0.90
CA THR A 255 -13.24 -14.54 -0.43
C THR A 255 -14.58 -15.25 -0.56
N LEU A 256 -15.07 -15.32 -1.80
CA LEU A 256 -16.30 -15.97 -2.21
C LEU A 256 -16.01 -16.86 -3.41
N ASP A 257 -16.87 -17.85 -3.65
CA ASP A 257 -16.91 -18.50 -4.95
C ASP A 257 -17.20 -17.47 -6.04
N ALA A 258 -16.47 -17.56 -7.16
CA ALA A 258 -16.62 -16.58 -8.23
C ALA A 258 -18.01 -16.64 -8.88
N GLY A 259 -18.65 -17.82 -8.97
CA GLY A 259 -19.96 -17.99 -9.62
C GLY A 259 -20.09 -17.18 -10.92
N ASP A 260 -21.20 -16.45 -11.07
CA ASP A 260 -21.43 -15.49 -12.17
C ASP A 260 -20.70 -14.12 -11.98
N LEU A 261 -20.03 -13.90 -10.84
CA LEU A 261 -19.25 -12.68 -10.54
C LEU A 261 -17.87 -12.67 -11.22
N ALA A 262 -17.61 -13.58 -12.16
CA ALA A 262 -16.31 -13.74 -12.81
C ALA A 262 -15.76 -12.44 -13.45
N MET A 263 -16.67 -11.57 -13.92
CA MET A 263 -16.31 -10.25 -14.47
C MET A 263 -16.10 -9.18 -13.41
N GLN A 264 -16.88 -9.19 -12.31
CA GLN A 264 -16.81 -8.24 -11.19
C GLN A 264 -16.35 -8.95 -9.91
N ARG A 265 -15.07 -9.32 -9.86
CA ARG A 265 -14.52 -10.18 -8.80
C ARG A 265 -14.49 -9.56 -7.42
N ILE A 266 -14.53 -8.23 -7.31
CA ILE A 266 -14.53 -7.56 -6.00
C ILE A 266 -15.83 -6.78 -5.84
N THR A 267 -16.54 -7.04 -4.76
CA THR A 267 -17.63 -6.18 -4.29
C THR A 267 -17.17 -5.43 -3.05
N VAL A 268 -17.20 -4.10 -3.10
CA VAL A 268 -16.96 -3.26 -1.94
C VAL A 268 -18.31 -3.05 -1.23
N ILE A 269 -18.33 -3.26 0.09
CA ILE A 269 -19.50 -3.12 0.97
C ILE A 269 -19.21 -2.19 2.14
#